data_AF-A0A1Q4ECM4-F1
#
_entry.id   AF-A0A1Q4ECM4-F1
#
_cell.length_a   1.000
_cell.length_b   1.000
_cell.length_c   1.000
_cell.angle_alpha   90.00
_cell.angle_beta   90.00
_cell.angle_gamma   90.00
#
_symmetry.space_group_name_H-M   'P 1'
#
loop_
_entity.id
_entity.type
_entity.pdbx_description
1 polymer ?
#
loop_
_entity_poly.entity_id
_entity_poly.type
_entity_poly.pdbx_seq_one_letter_code
_entity_poly.pdbx_strand_id
1 'polypeptide(L)'
;MITGYAHFVQLADSLQWDETAIDYSADREAWPVLTDAERDKVLGLVAGFCIAETSVAGQLGSYQAAASRDDAMDACFRSQARDEARHARFFDLVAAEVARVPGVDPAARRNVLRAHVSAELVDLFEHRLPATSRRLADDHGGLTAAVGLYHMVIEGVVLLAGQHAMLDTLEQLSVGLPGVRKGVELVLRDERWHIGFGSRVVQSAAIGHDEAEALLEQGETAAKVWGDLISTAAIETAVRQHKRRLKAAGIRFW
;
A
#
# COMPACT_ATOMS: atom_id res chain seq x y z
N MET A 1 26.58 -5.72 -11.21
CA MET A 1 25.80 -5.76 -9.96
C MET A 1 25.45 -4.34 -9.59
N ILE A 2 24.17 -4.03 -9.38
CA ILE A 2 23.76 -2.70 -8.93
C ILE A 2 24.13 -2.60 -7.44
N THR A 3 25.26 -1.97 -7.16
CA THR A 3 25.76 -1.72 -5.80
C THR A 3 25.20 -0.38 -5.31
N GLY A 4 23.98 -0.38 -4.76
CA GLY A 4 23.38 0.79 -4.12
C GLY A 4 21.90 1.03 -4.45
N TYR A 5 21.28 1.98 -3.76
CA TYR A 5 19.85 2.29 -3.88
C TYR A 5 19.49 3.27 -5.00
N ALA A 6 20.48 3.94 -5.61
CA ALA A 6 20.27 5.00 -6.61
C ALA A 6 19.40 4.60 -7.81
N HIS A 7 19.41 3.32 -8.21
CA HIS A 7 18.57 2.83 -9.30
C HIS A 7 17.07 2.89 -8.97
N PHE A 8 16.68 2.75 -7.70
CA PHE A 8 15.28 2.89 -7.28
C PHE A 8 14.81 4.33 -7.39
N VAL A 9 15.69 5.30 -7.08
CA VAL A 9 15.40 6.73 -7.29
C VAL A 9 15.17 7.02 -8.77
N GLN A 10 16.07 6.56 -9.65
CA GLN A 10 15.92 6.71 -11.10
C GLN A 10 14.63 6.06 -11.63
N LEU A 11 14.31 4.87 -11.12
CA LEU A 11 13.08 4.17 -11.47
C LEU A 11 11.86 4.99 -11.01
N ALA A 12 11.81 5.42 -9.75
CA ALA A 12 10.72 6.23 -9.21
C ALA A 12 10.51 7.50 -10.06
N ASP A 13 11.56 8.23 -10.39
CA ASP A 13 11.48 9.45 -11.20
C ASP A 13 10.99 9.20 -12.63
N SER A 14 11.19 7.99 -13.17
CA SER A 14 10.66 7.59 -14.48
C SER A 14 9.19 7.17 -14.48
N LEU A 15 8.62 6.87 -13.31
CA LEU A 15 7.28 6.31 -13.13
C LEU A 15 6.23 7.36 -12.75
N GLN A 16 6.53 8.66 -12.89
CA GLN A 16 5.62 9.71 -12.45
C GLN A 16 4.30 9.72 -13.21
N TRP A 17 3.23 9.98 -12.47
CA TRP A 17 1.86 10.17 -12.95
C TRP A 17 1.13 11.19 -12.07
N ASP A 18 0.02 11.70 -12.60
CA ASP A 18 -0.85 12.69 -11.95
C ASP A 18 -2.25 12.10 -11.81
N GLU A 19 -2.70 11.97 -10.57
CA GLU A 19 -4.01 11.45 -10.21
C GLU A 19 -5.16 12.32 -10.72
N THR A 20 -4.92 13.62 -10.94
CA THR A 20 -5.92 14.56 -11.47
C THR A 20 -6.02 14.51 -13.00
N ALA A 21 -5.03 13.90 -13.67
CA ALA A 21 -5.02 13.72 -15.12
C ALA A 21 -5.77 12.44 -15.57
N ILE A 22 -6.20 11.60 -14.62
CA ILE A 22 -7.02 10.42 -14.91
C ILE A 22 -8.46 10.90 -15.20
N ASP A 23 -9.03 10.44 -16.31
CA ASP A 23 -10.42 10.74 -16.64
C ASP A 23 -11.37 9.82 -15.87
N TYR A 24 -12.15 10.41 -14.96
CA TYR A 24 -13.19 9.75 -14.16
C TYR A 24 -14.61 10.00 -14.66
N SER A 25 -14.79 10.57 -15.86
CA SER A 25 -16.12 10.87 -16.40
C SER A 25 -17.01 9.64 -16.49
N ALA A 26 -16.51 8.57 -17.12
CA ALA A 26 -17.21 7.29 -17.22
C ALA A 26 -17.49 6.68 -15.84
N ASP A 27 -16.54 6.74 -14.91
CA ASP A 27 -16.67 6.21 -13.55
C ASP A 27 -17.82 6.90 -12.78
N ARG A 28 -17.94 8.23 -12.90
CA ARG A 28 -19.01 9.02 -12.27
C ARG A 28 -20.39 8.68 -12.84
N GLU A 29 -20.48 8.40 -14.13
CA GLU A 29 -21.72 7.98 -14.78
C GLU A 29 -22.09 6.54 -14.43
N ALA A 30 -21.09 5.65 -14.31
CA ALA A 30 -21.27 4.24 -13.99
C ALA A 30 -21.62 3.99 -12.52
N TRP A 31 -21.06 4.76 -11.59
CA TRP A 31 -21.27 4.58 -10.14
C TRP A 31 -22.73 4.44 -9.70
N PRO A 32 -23.69 5.31 -10.09
CA PRO A 32 -25.09 5.17 -9.70
C PRO A 32 -25.81 3.99 -10.36
N VAL A 33 -25.22 3.37 -11.38
CA VAL A 33 -25.79 2.23 -12.13
C VAL A 33 -25.38 0.90 -11.51
N LEU A 34 -24.29 0.86 -10.72
CA LEU A 34 -23.88 -0.33 -9.98
C LEU A 34 -24.99 -0.81 -9.05
N THR A 35 -25.11 -2.14 -8.92
CA THR A 35 -25.96 -2.74 -7.89
C THR A 35 -25.46 -2.36 -6.49
N ASP A 36 -26.35 -2.41 -5.50
CA ASP A 36 -25.99 -2.09 -4.11
C ASP A 36 -24.81 -2.94 -3.62
N ALA A 37 -24.81 -4.24 -3.93
CA ALA A 37 -23.74 -5.16 -3.53
C ALA A 37 -22.39 -4.82 -4.20
N GLU A 38 -22.38 -4.48 -5.49
CA GLU A 38 -21.16 -4.04 -6.20
C GLU A 38 -20.64 -2.74 -5.61
N ARG A 39 -21.53 -1.78 -5.40
CA ARG A 39 -21.18 -0.46 -4.86
C ARG A 39 -20.63 -0.56 -3.44
N ASP A 40 -21.25 -1.37 -2.59
CA ASP A 40 -20.80 -1.61 -1.21
C ASP A 40 -19.41 -2.28 -1.20
N LYS A 41 -19.19 -3.25 -2.09
CA LYS A 41 -17.90 -3.94 -2.20
C LYS A 41 -16.78 -2.99 -2.63
N VAL A 42 -17.01 -2.19 -3.68
CA VAL A 42 -16.02 -1.21 -4.16
C VAL A 42 -15.80 -0.12 -3.10
N LEU A 43 -16.87 0.39 -2.47
CA LEU A 43 -16.78 1.42 -1.43
C LEU A 43 -15.98 0.94 -0.21
N GLY A 44 -16.18 -0.31 0.23
CA GLY A 44 -15.39 -0.89 1.32
C GLY A 44 -13.90 -0.98 1.01
N LEU A 45 -13.54 -1.35 -0.23
CA LEU A 45 -12.14 -1.36 -0.66
C LEU A 45 -11.56 0.06 -0.77
N VAL A 46 -12.30 1.01 -1.35
CA VAL A 46 -11.91 2.44 -1.39
C VAL A 46 -11.73 2.99 0.01
N ALA A 47 -12.61 2.64 0.96
CA ALA A 47 -12.53 3.04 2.36
C ALA A 47 -11.23 2.54 3.01
N GLY A 48 -10.92 1.25 2.85
CA GLY A 48 -9.69 0.66 3.36
C GLY A 48 -8.44 1.35 2.83
N PHE A 49 -8.39 1.61 1.51
CA PHE A 49 -7.27 2.33 0.91
C PHE A 49 -7.19 3.80 1.34
N CYS A 50 -8.30 4.53 1.46
CA CYS A 50 -8.27 5.90 1.98
C CYS A 50 -7.62 5.97 3.37
N ILE A 51 -7.91 4.99 4.24
CA ILE A 51 -7.34 4.90 5.59
C ILE A 51 -5.86 4.47 5.52
N ALA A 52 -5.58 3.40 4.78
CA ALA A 52 -4.25 2.83 4.68
C ALA A 52 -3.25 3.80 4.07
N GLU A 53 -3.54 4.31 2.87
CA GLU A 53 -2.68 5.18 2.05
C GLU A 53 -2.38 6.51 2.75
N THR A 54 -3.38 7.06 3.46
CA THR A 54 -3.14 8.25 4.30
C THR A 54 -2.14 7.95 5.41
N SER A 55 -2.23 6.78 6.04
CA SER A 55 -1.35 6.43 7.16
C SER A 55 0.09 6.20 6.70
N VAL A 56 0.29 5.40 5.64
CA VAL A 56 1.61 5.11 5.06
C VAL A 56 2.32 6.39 4.63
N ALA A 57 1.63 7.27 3.89
CA ALA A 57 2.14 8.59 3.51
C ALA A 57 2.59 9.43 4.72
N GLY A 58 1.83 9.36 5.83
CA GLY A 58 2.13 10.10 7.05
C GLY A 58 3.29 9.56 7.88
N GLN A 59 3.75 8.32 7.64
CA GLN A 59 4.79 7.69 8.47
C GLN A 59 6.20 7.73 7.88
N LEU A 60 6.35 7.89 6.56
CA LEU A 60 7.66 7.76 5.90
C LEU A 60 8.73 8.77 6.34
N GLY A 61 8.33 9.91 6.92
CA GLY A 61 9.28 10.87 7.48
C GLY A 61 10.20 10.29 8.57
N SER A 62 9.68 9.40 9.43
CA SER A 62 10.47 8.73 10.47
C SER A 62 11.47 7.73 9.88
N TYR A 63 11.08 7.06 8.80
CA TYR A 63 11.94 6.13 8.07
C TYR A 63 13.07 6.88 7.37
N GLN A 64 12.74 7.98 6.70
CA GLN A 64 13.71 8.85 6.05
C GLN A 64 14.72 9.41 7.07
N ALA A 65 14.26 9.89 8.23
CA ALA A 65 15.13 10.41 9.28
C ALA A 65 16.12 9.33 9.79
N ALA A 66 15.65 8.12 10.02
CA ALA A 66 16.49 6.98 10.43
C ALA A 66 17.48 6.55 9.32
N ALA A 67 17.13 6.74 8.05
CA ALA A 67 17.97 6.41 6.90
C ALA A 67 18.99 7.50 6.51
N SER A 68 18.96 8.66 7.16
CA SER A 68 19.73 9.87 6.80
C SER A 68 21.26 9.72 6.73
N ARG A 69 21.82 8.60 7.18
CA ARG A 69 23.25 8.29 7.08
C ARG A 69 23.66 7.71 5.72
N ASP A 70 22.71 7.31 4.89
CA ASP A 70 22.91 6.84 3.52
C ASP A 70 22.09 7.72 2.56
N ASP A 71 22.77 8.61 1.83
CA ASP A 71 22.14 9.57 0.92
C ASP A 71 21.23 8.90 -0.13
N ALA A 72 21.59 7.70 -0.59
CA ALA A 72 20.78 7.00 -1.59
C ALA A 72 19.53 6.38 -0.96
N MET A 73 19.62 5.90 0.28
CA MET A 73 18.47 5.39 1.02
C MET A 73 17.50 6.51 1.41
N ASP A 74 18.03 7.65 1.90
CA ASP A 74 17.25 8.87 2.18
C ASP A 74 16.52 9.34 0.91
N ALA A 75 17.18 9.36 -0.24
CA ALA A 75 16.56 9.72 -1.51
C ALA A 75 15.43 8.75 -1.92
N CYS A 76 15.59 7.43 -1.69
CA CYS A 76 14.51 6.46 -1.92
C CYS A 76 13.28 6.75 -1.07
N PHE A 77 13.46 6.96 0.24
CA PHE A 77 12.34 7.28 1.13
C PHE A 77 11.63 8.58 0.75
N ARG A 78 12.38 9.58 0.28
CA ARG A 78 11.79 10.82 -0.26
C ARG A 78 10.94 10.56 -1.50
N SER A 79 11.43 9.76 -2.44
CA SER A 79 10.67 9.37 -3.64
C SER A 79 9.42 8.58 -3.28
N GLN A 80 9.52 7.67 -2.31
CA GLN A 80 8.39 6.87 -1.83
C GLN A 80 7.35 7.77 -1.16
N ALA A 81 7.76 8.69 -0.28
CA ALA A 81 6.85 9.63 0.38
C ALA A 81 6.03 10.48 -0.61
N ARG A 82 6.63 10.86 -1.74
CA ARG A 82 5.92 11.54 -2.82
C ARG A 82 4.88 10.62 -3.49
N ASP A 83 5.25 9.37 -3.75
CA ASP A 83 4.37 8.38 -4.38
C ASP A 83 3.19 8.03 -3.44
N GLU A 84 3.43 7.74 -2.15
CA GLU A 84 2.37 7.51 -1.15
C GLU A 84 1.42 8.69 -1.00
N ALA A 85 1.96 9.92 -0.98
CA ALA A 85 1.13 11.12 -0.93
C ALA A 85 0.22 11.23 -2.16
N ARG A 86 0.68 10.79 -3.33
CA ARG A 86 -0.14 10.69 -4.55
C ARG A 86 -1.19 9.59 -4.43
N HIS A 87 -0.85 8.42 -3.90
CA HIS A 87 -1.81 7.33 -3.71
C HIS A 87 -2.94 7.74 -2.77
N ALA A 88 -2.61 8.38 -1.65
CA ALA A 88 -3.59 8.92 -0.71
C ALA A 88 -4.55 9.94 -1.38
N ARG A 89 -4.02 10.83 -2.23
CA ARG A 89 -4.84 11.78 -2.99
C ARG A 89 -5.69 11.09 -4.06
N PHE A 90 -5.16 10.09 -4.75
CA PHE A 90 -5.90 9.30 -5.72
C PHE A 90 -7.14 8.64 -5.11
N PHE A 91 -6.99 7.90 -4.00
CA PHE A 91 -8.13 7.23 -3.38
C PHE A 91 -9.13 8.22 -2.80
N ASP A 92 -8.66 9.34 -2.26
CA ASP A 92 -9.53 10.41 -1.79
C ASP A 92 -10.32 11.09 -2.94
N LEU A 93 -9.70 11.29 -4.11
CA LEU A 93 -10.40 11.75 -5.31
C LEU A 93 -11.47 10.76 -5.75
N VAL A 94 -11.17 9.46 -5.76
CA VAL A 94 -12.18 8.42 -6.07
C VAL A 94 -13.32 8.47 -5.05
N ALA A 95 -13.01 8.57 -3.76
CA ALA A 95 -14.02 8.67 -2.70
C ALA A 95 -14.90 9.92 -2.88
N ALA A 96 -14.31 11.08 -3.20
CA ALA A 96 -15.02 12.34 -3.32
C ALA A 96 -15.82 12.46 -4.64
N GLU A 97 -15.19 12.16 -5.77
CA GLU A 97 -15.74 12.47 -7.09
C GLU A 97 -16.59 11.33 -7.66
N VAL A 98 -16.14 10.08 -7.49
CA VAL A 98 -16.82 8.89 -8.01
C VAL A 98 -17.83 8.38 -7.00
N ALA A 99 -17.37 8.05 -5.79
CA ALA A 99 -18.23 7.47 -4.76
C ALA A 99 -19.11 8.49 -4.02
N ARG A 100 -18.84 9.80 -4.19
CA ARG A 100 -19.60 10.91 -3.60
C ARG A 100 -19.69 10.83 -2.08
N VAL A 101 -18.65 10.34 -1.44
CA VAL A 101 -18.54 10.22 0.03
C VAL A 101 -18.61 11.62 0.64
N PRO A 102 -19.49 11.87 1.63
CA PRO A 102 -19.64 13.20 2.21
C PRO A 102 -18.45 13.59 3.07
N GLY A 103 -18.08 14.87 3.04
CA GLY A 103 -17.02 15.45 3.86
C GLY A 103 -16.37 16.64 3.16
N VAL A 104 -16.10 17.71 3.92
CA VAL A 104 -15.51 18.95 3.40
C VAL A 104 -14.04 18.80 2.99
N ASP A 105 -13.37 17.79 3.53
CA ASP A 105 -11.96 17.48 3.32
C ASP A 105 -11.70 15.96 3.44
N PRO A 106 -10.48 15.49 3.14
CA PRO A 106 -10.14 14.07 3.22
C PRO A 106 -10.32 13.46 4.61
N ALA A 107 -10.10 14.24 5.68
CA ALA A 107 -10.24 13.75 7.05
C ALA A 107 -11.71 13.51 7.42
N ALA A 108 -12.60 14.43 7.04
CA ALA A 108 -14.04 14.29 7.21
C ALA A 108 -14.58 13.07 6.44
N ARG A 109 -14.11 12.84 5.20
CA ARG A 109 -14.48 11.65 4.43
C ARG A 109 -13.99 10.36 5.09
N ARG A 110 -12.73 10.32 5.58
CA ARG A 110 -12.23 9.16 6.33
C ARG A 110 -13.07 8.85 7.57
N ASN A 111 -13.60 9.85 8.27
CA ASN A 111 -14.52 9.63 9.39
C ASN A 111 -15.77 8.83 9.00
N VAL A 112 -16.30 9.08 7.81
CA VAL A 112 -17.44 8.31 7.26
C VAL A 112 -16.99 6.93 6.82
N LEU A 113 -15.85 6.84 6.13
CA LEU A 113 -15.33 5.60 5.54
C LEU A 113 -14.97 4.53 6.59
N ARG A 114 -14.64 4.90 7.83
CA ARG A 114 -14.37 3.92 8.91
C ARG A 114 -15.53 2.94 9.15
N ALA A 115 -16.78 3.33 8.85
CA ALA A 115 -17.93 2.44 8.99
C ALA A 115 -17.97 1.31 7.95
N HIS A 116 -17.15 1.37 6.90
CA HIS A 116 -17.12 0.41 5.80
C HIS A 116 -15.95 -0.58 5.89
N VAL A 117 -15.17 -0.53 6.96
CA VAL A 117 -14.00 -1.39 7.18
C VAL A 117 -14.05 -2.03 8.57
N SER A 118 -13.23 -3.06 8.78
CA SER A 118 -13.08 -3.69 10.09
C SER A 118 -12.41 -2.75 11.09
N ALA A 119 -12.67 -2.97 12.39
CA ALA A 119 -11.99 -2.24 13.45
C ALA A 119 -10.49 -2.56 13.47
N GLU A 120 -10.11 -3.77 13.07
CA GLU A 120 -8.75 -4.26 13.01
C GLU A 120 -7.93 -3.55 11.91
N LEU A 121 -8.56 -3.20 10.78
CA LEU A 121 -7.92 -2.40 9.73
C LEU A 121 -7.62 -0.99 10.25
N VAL A 122 -8.61 -0.38 10.91
CA VAL A 122 -8.45 0.94 11.54
C VAL A 122 -7.34 0.90 12.59
N ASP A 123 -7.33 -0.10 13.48
CA ASP A 123 -6.28 -0.26 14.49
C ASP A 123 -4.89 -0.44 13.87
N LEU A 124 -4.77 -1.27 12.83
CA LEU A 124 -3.51 -1.49 12.15
C LEU A 124 -2.93 -0.18 11.61
N PHE A 125 -3.72 0.57 10.84
CA PHE A 125 -3.23 1.74 10.13
C PHE A 125 -3.26 3.02 10.96
N GLU A 126 -4.19 3.22 11.88
CA GLU A 126 -4.28 4.48 12.64
C GLU A 126 -3.61 4.41 14.02
N HIS A 127 -3.26 3.21 14.50
CA HIS A 127 -2.62 3.04 15.81
C HIS A 127 -1.29 2.31 15.73
N ARG A 128 -1.28 1.06 15.26
CA ARG A 128 -0.09 0.19 15.32
C ARG A 128 1.04 0.66 14.39
N LEU A 129 0.72 1.01 13.15
CA LEU A 129 1.70 1.53 12.20
C LEU A 129 2.28 2.88 12.67
N PRO A 130 1.49 3.90 13.04
CA PRO A 130 2.00 5.14 13.61
C PRO A 130 2.82 4.95 14.89
N ALA A 131 2.46 3.99 15.76
CA ALA A 131 3.26 3.68 16.95
C ALA A 131 4.63 3.11 16.59
N THR A 132 4.72 2.32 15.52
CA THR A 132 5.99 1.78 15.01
C THR A 132 6.87 2.89 14.44
N SER A 133 6.28 3.79 13.65
CA SER A 133 6.94 4.99 13.14
C SER A 133 7.50 5.88 14.26
N ARG A 134 6.71 6.15 15.31
CA ARG A 134 7.18 6.93 16.47
C ARG A 134 8.37 6.28 17.17
N ARG A 135 8.33 4.96 17.40
CA ARG A 135 9.48 4.24 17.99
C ARG A 135 10.74 4.35 17.14
N LEU A 136 10.61 4.30 15.81
CA LEU A 136 11.75 4.47 14.90
C LEU A 136 12.30 5.90 14.92
N ALA A 137 11.45 6.90 15.13
CA ALA A 137 11.88 8.28 15.29
C ALA A 137 12.66 8.49 16.61
N ASP A 138 12.27 7.80 17.68
CA ASP A 138 12.95 7.86 18.99
C ASP A 138 14.27 7.08 19.00
N ASP A 139 14.30 5.91 18.34
CA ASP A 139 15.49 5.05 18.21
C ASP A 139 15.67 4.57 16.76
N HIS A 140 16.58 5.24 16.05
CA HIS A 140 16.92 4.94 14.66
C HIS A 140 17.61 3.57 14.49
N GLY A 141 18.07 2.92 15.57
CA GLY A 141 18.69 1.59 15.51
C GLY A 141 17.76 0.49 14.98
N GLY A 142 16.44 0.73 15.01
CA GLY A 142 15.41 -0.21 14.55
C GLY A 142 15.09 -0.18 13.06
N LEU A 143 15.83 0.55 12.22
CA LEU A 143 15.47 0.78 10.82
C LEU A 143 15.20 -0.50 10.02
N THR A 144 16.09 -1.49 10.07
CA THR A 144 15.91 -2.76 9.34
C THR A 144 14.61 -3.46 9.73
N ALA A 145 14.32 -3.56 11.03
CA ALA A 145 13.11 -4.21 11.52
C ALA A 145 11.85 -3.42 11.09
N ALA A 146 11.90 -2.09 11.17
CA ALA A 146 10.81 -1.23 10.72
C ALA A 146 10.57 -1.36 9.21
N VAL A 147 11.64 -1.46 8.41
CA VAL A 147 11.57 -1.70 6.95
C VAL A 147 10.98 -3.08 6.66
N GLY A 148 11.37 -4.12 7.40
CA GLY A 148 10.77 -5.45 7.31
C GLY A 148 9.26 -5.42 7.54
N LEU A 149 8.82 -4.77 8.62
CA LEU A 149 7.39 -4.61 8.91
C LEU A 149 6.66 -3.78 7.83
N TYR A 150 7.22 -2.67 7.40
CA TYR A 150 6.54 -1.80 6.44
C TYR A 150 6.48 -2.42 5.04
N HIS A 151 7.63 -2.79 4.47
CA HIS A 151 7.70 -3.17 3.06
C HIS A 151 7.37 -4.65 2.85
N MET A 152 7.69 -5.53 3.82
CA MET A 152 7.48 -6.97 3.64
C MET A 152 6.10 -7.42 4.15
N VAL A 153 5.60 -6.80 5.23
CA VAL A 153 4.29 -7.12 5.79
C VAL A 153 3.21 -6.21 5.20
N ILE A 154 3.30 -4.89 5.39
CA ILE A 154 2.24 -3.96 5.00
C ILE A 154 2.13 -3.85 3.47
N GLU A 155 3.15 -3.36 2.76
CA GLU A 155 3.09 -3.25 1.30
C GLU A 155 3.15 -4.62 0.63
N GLY A 156 4.10 -5.46 1.06
CA GLY A 156 4.41 -6.75 0.45
C GLY A 156 3.27 -7.77 0.50
N VAL A 157 2.38 -7.67 1.49
CA VAL A 157 1.26 -8.62 1.65
C VAL A 157 -0.08 -7.91 1.86
N VAL A 158 -0.21 -7.05 2.87
CA VAL A 158 -1.52 -6.47 3.25
C VAL A 158 -2.10 -5.61 2.12
N LEU A 159 -1.37 -4.62 1.63
CA LEU A 159 -1.81 -3.73 0.56
C LEU A 159 -1.84 -4.45 -0.79
N LEU A 160 -0.84 -5.29 -1.08
CA LEU A 160 -0.82 -6.10 -2.30
C LEU A 160 -2.04 -7.01 -2.44
N ALA A 161 -2.50 -7.61 -1.33
CA ALA A 161 -3.72 -8.42 -1.33
C ALA A 161 -4.97 -7.56 -1.60
N GLY A 162 -5.07 -6.38 -0.96
CA GLY A 162 -6.14 -5.42 -1.21
C GLY A 162 -6.17 -4.91 -2.66
N GLN A 163 -5.01 -4.65 -3.27
CA GLN A 163 -4.89 -4.11 -4.62
C GLN A 163 -5.33 -5.15 -5.66
N HIS A 164 -4.90 -6.41 -5.51
CA HIS A 164 -5.40 -7.49 -6.36
C HIS A 164 -6.90 -7.69 -6.19
N ALA A 165 -7.41 -7.71 -4.95
CA ALA A 165 -8.83 -7.85 -4.71
C ALA A 165 -9.64 -6.68 -5.31
N MET A 166 -9.11 -5.45 -5.28
CA MET A 166 -9.70 -4.30 -5.96
C MET A 166 -9.74 -4.51 -7.48
N LEU A 167 -8.62 -4.89 -8.11
CA LEU A 167 -8.60 -5.13 -9.56
C LEU A 167 -9.54 -6.25 -9.99
N ASP A 168 -9.58 -7.35 -9.23
CA ASP A 168 -10.50 -8.47 -9.47
C ASP A 168 -11.96 -8.03 -9.32
N THR A 169 -12.26 -7.22 -8.29
CA THR A 169 -13.61 -6.66 -8.08
C THR A 169 -14.01 -5.78 -9.25
N LEU A 170 -13.13 -4.86 -9.68
CA LEU A 170 -13.39 -3.93 -10.79
C LEU A 170 -13.60 -4.66 -12.13
N GLU A 171 -12.96 -5.82 -12.33
CA GLU A 171 -13.13 -6.64 -13.53
C GLU A 171 -14.48 -7.36 -13.59
N GLN A 172 -15.09 -7.62 -12.43
CA GLN A 172 -16.32 -8.39 -12.31
C GLN A 172 -17.60 -7.52 -12.25
N LEU A 173 -17.45 -6.20 -12.24
CA LEU A 173 -18.60 -5.27 -12.19
C LEU A 173 -19.48 -5.38 -13.43
N SER A 174 -20.78 -5.21 -13.23
CA SER A 174 -21.79 -5.10 -14.29
C SER A 174 -21.57 -3.90 -15.21
N VAL A 175 -20.95 -2.83 -14.71
CA VAL A 175 -20.48 -1.67 -15.47
C VAL A 175 -19.07 -1.28 -15.00
N GLY A 176 -18.18 -0.99 -15.96
CA GLY A 176 -16.78 -0.72 -15.67
C GLY A 176 -16.53 0.64 -15.03
N LEU A 177 -15.49 0.70 -14.18
CA LEU A 177 -14.92 1.92 -13.61
C LEU A 177 -13.47 2.10 -14.14
N PRO A 178 -13.30 2.56 -15.39
CA PRO A 178 -12.00 2.53 -16.06
C PRO A 178 -10.96 3.48 -15.45
N GLY A 179 -11.37 4.66 -14.98
CA GLY A 179 -10.47 5.61 -14.31
C GLY A 179 -9.98 5.09 -12.96
N VAL A 180 -10.89 4.50 -12.16
CA VAL A 180 -10.53 3.86 -10.88
C VAL A 180 -9.57 2.70 -11.13
N ARG A 181 -9.88 1.81 -12.09
CA ARG A 181 -8.98 0.70 -12.46
C ARG A 181 -7.60 1.19 -12.87
N LYS A 182 -7.54 2.22 -13.73
CA LYS A 182 -6.28 2.79 -14.20
C LYS A 182 -5.44 3.32 -13.04
N GLY A 183 -6.04 4.02 -12.09
CA GLY A 183 -5.34 4.53 -10.92
C GLY A 183 -4.79 3.41 -10.03
N VAL A 184 -5.57 2.35 -9.78
CA VAL A 184 -5.11 1.18 -9.00
C VAL A 184 -3.95 0.47 -9.70
N GLU A 185 -3.97 0.34 -11.03
CA GLU A 185 -2.85 -0.23 -11.79
C GLU A 185 -1.57 0.62 -11.69
N LEU A 186 -1.70 1.95 -11.61
CA LEU A 186 -0.58 2.87 -11.43
C LEU A 186 -0.02 2.81 -10.00
N VAL A 187 -0.86 2.74 -8.97
CA VAL A 187 -0.46 2.48 -7.58
C VAL A 187 0.33 1.16 -7.52
N LEU A 188 -0.23 0.07 -8.06
CA LEU A 188 0.44 -1.24 -8.07
C LEU A 188 1.78 -1.23 -8.84
N ARG A 189 1.96 -0.30 -9.79
CA ARG A 189 3.23 -0.13 -10.50
C ARG A 189 4.27 0.53 -9.60
N ASP A 190 3.89 1.53 -8.83
CA ASP A 190 4.76 2.22 -7.86
C ASP A 190 5.18 1.23 -6.75
N GLU A 191 4.24 0.45 -6.20
CA GLU A 191 4.49 -0.55 -5.15
C GLU A 191 5.56 -1.59 -5.50
N ARG A 192 5.76 -1.88 -6.79
CA ARG A 192 6.81 -2.83 -7.22
C ARG A 192 8.19 -2.35 -6.83
N TRP A 193 8.46 -1.06 -6.94
CA TRP A 193 9.76 -0.52 -6.60
C TRP A 193 9.89 -0.28 -5.09
N HIS A 194 8.81 0.09 -4.38
CA HIS A 194 8.79 0.18 -2.91
C HIS A 194 9.19 -1.16 -2.28
N ILE A 195 8.48 -2.23 -2.65
CA ILE A 195 8.75 -3.59 -2.16
C ILE A 195 10.15 -4.07 -2.56
N GLY A 196 10.61 -3.71 -3.77
CA GLY A 196 11.95 -4.03 -4.25
C GLY A 196 13.05 -3.34 -3.43
N PHE A 197 12.85 -2.07 -3.11
CA PHE A 197 13.74 -1.29 -2.24
C PHE A 197 13.79 -1.89 -0.84
N GLY A 198 12.64 -2.14 -0.20
CA GLY A 198 12.58 -2.78 1.11
C GLY A 198 13.24 -4.15 1.14
N SER A 199 13.01 -4.97 0.10
CA SER A 199 13.64 -6.29 -0.05
C SER A 199 15.16 -6.18 -0.11
N ARG A 200 15.70 -5.15 -0.78
CA ARG A 200 17.15 -4.92 -0.88
C ARG A 200 17.76 -4.47 0.45
N VAL A 201 17.07 -3.63 1.22
CA VAL A 201 17.50 -3.23 2.57
C VAL A 201 17.57 -4.45 3.49
N VAL A 202 16.49 -5.24 3.52
CA VAL A 202 16.38 -6.46 4.31
C VAL A 202 17.43 -7.51 3.93
N GLN A 203 17.67 -7.71 2.62
CA GLN A 203 18.75 -8.56 2.12
C GLN A 203 20.14 -8.08 2.59
N SER A 204 20.38 -6.76 2.60
CA SER A 204 21.67 -6.18 3.00
C SER A 204 21.93 -6.32 4.49
N ALA A 205 20.87 -6.43 5.30
CA ALA A 205 20.95 -6.72 6.73
C ALA A 205 21.15 -8.22 7.03
N ALA A 206 21.22 -9.07 6.01
CA ALA A 206 21.43 -10.52 6.13
C ALA A 206 20.42 -11.22 7.05
N ILE A 207 19.13 -10.82 6.95
CA ILE A 207 18.08 -11.49 7.72
C ILE A 207 18.08 -13.00 7.46
N GLY A 208 17.82 -13.76 8.52
CA GLY A 208 17.81 -15.22 8.46
C GLY A 208 16.60 -15.77 7.71
N HIS A 209 16.66 -17.06 7.36
CA HIS A 209 15.52 -17.78 6.80
C HIS A 209 14.29 -17.71 7.73
N ASP A 210 14.48 -18.01 9.01
CA ASP A 210 13.38 -18.06 9.99
C ASP A 210 12.71 -16.69 10.14
N GLU A 211 13.51 -15.61 10.12
CA GLU A 211 13.00 -14.24 10.17
C GLU A 211 12.20 -13.87 8.91
N ALA A 212 12.68 -14.30 7.74
CA ALA A 212 11.96 -14.08 6.49
C ALA A 212 10.61 -14.83 6.44
N GLU A 213 10.54 -16.04 6.99
CA GLU A 213 9.27 -16.78 7.11
C GLU A 213 8.34 -16.16 8.13
N ALA A 214 8.85 -15.74 9.28
CA ALA A 214 8.07 -15.03 10.28
C ALA A 214 7.42 -13.75 9.72
N LEU A 215 8.14 -13.00 8.87
CA LEU A 215 7.57 -11.83 8.19
C LEU A 215 6.44 -12.20 7.22
N LEU A 216 6.56 -13.32 6.48
CA LEU A 216 5.50 -13.77 5.58
C LEU A 216 4.26 -14.25 6.35
N GLU A 217 4.44 -15.03 7.41
CA GLU A 217 3.35 -15.48 8.29
C GLU A 217 2.65 -14.30 8.98
N GLN A 218 3.44 -13.30 9.41
CA GLN A 218 2.92 -12.06 9.95
C GLN A 218 2.14 -11.29 8.89
N GLY A 219 2.62 -11.23 7.64
CA GLY A 219 1.93 -10.63 6.50
C GLY A 219 0.59 -11.29 6.22
N GLU A 220 0.56 -12.62 6.16
CA GLU A 220 -0.67 -13.39 5.96
C GLU A 220 -1.68 -13.14 7.07
N THR A 221 -1.22 -13.12 8.32
CA THR A 221 -2.07 -12.84 9.48
C THR A 221 -2.59 -11.40 9.46
N ALA A 222 -1.72 -10.43 9.16
CA ALA A 222 -2.09 -9.03 9.09
C ALA A 222 -3.04 -8.74 7.92
N ALA A 223 -2.96 -9.45 6.80
CA ALA A 223 -3.86 -9.23 5.67
C ALA A 223 -5.32 -9.58 5.99
N LYS A 224 -5.57 -10.37 7.03
CA LYS A 224 -6.92 -10.69 7.52
C LYS A 224 -7.67 -9.46 8.05
N VAL A 225 -6.97 -8.35 8.33
CA VAL A 225 -7.64 -7.09 8.73
C VAL A 225 -8.60 -6.58 7.67
N TRP A 226 -8.43 -6.94 6.39
CA TRP A 226 -9.40 -6.60 5.35
C TRP A 226 -10.77 -7.27 5.56
N GLY A 227 -10.88 -8.29 6.43
CA GLY A 227 -12.13 -8.99 6.71
C GLY A 227 -12.75 -9.56 5.45
N ASP A 228 -14.07 -9.39 5.31
CA ASP A 228 -14.83 -9.89 4.15
C ASP A 228 -14.61 -9.06 2.87
N LEU A 229 -13.80 -8.00 2.92
CA LEU A 229 -13.46 -7.19 1.75
C LEU A 229 -12.54 -7.92 0.77
N ILE A 230 -11.76 -8.91 1.21
CA ILE A 230 -10.91 -9.73 0.33
C ILE A 230 -11.07 -11.21 0.66
N SER A 231 -10.76 -12.08 -0.31
CA SER A 231 -10.80 -13.52 -0.09
C SER A 231 -9.46 -14.04 0.47
N THR A 232 -9.49 -15.18 1.16
CA THR A 232 -8.28 -15.91 1.55
C THR A 232 -7.38 -16.20 0.33
N ALA A 233 -7.97 -16.50 -0.83
CA ALA A 233 -7.22 -16.75 -2.06
C ALA A 233 -6.44 -15.51 -2.55
N ALA A 234 -6.97 -14.30 -2.33
CA ALA A 234 -6.27 -13.05 -2.62
C ALA A 234 -5.05 -12.87 -1.71
N ILE A 235 -5.21 -13.16 -0.41
CA ILE A 235 -4.11 -13.13 0.57
C ILE A 235 -3.02 -14.12 0.20
N GLU A 236 -3.38 -15.39 -0.05
CA GLU A 236 -2.41 -16.41 -0.45
C GLU A 236 -1.67 -16.04 -1.75
N THR A 237 -2.36 -15.39 -2.69
CA THR A 237 -1.74 -14.92 -3.92
C THR A 237 -0.71 -13.84 -3.64
N ALA A 238 -1.01 -12.87 -2.77
CA ALA A 238 -0.05 -11.85 -2.35
C ALA A 238 1.18 -12.48 -1.66
N VAL A 239 0.96 -13.39 -0.71
CA VAL A 239 2.04 -14.13 -0.02
C VAL A 239 2.92 -14.90 -1.01
N ARG A 240 2.32 -15.64 -1.95
CA ARG A 240 3.07 -16.38 -2.99
C ARG A 240 3.89 -15.45 -3.88
N GLN A 241 3.31 -14.32 -4.31
CA GLN A 241 4.03 -13.34 -5.12
C GLN A 241 5.19 -12.71 -4.34
N HIS A 242 4.96 -12.35 -3.08
CA HIS A 242 6.00 -11.76 -2.23
C HIS A 242 7.13 -12.76 -1.95
N LYS A 243 6.83 -14.01 -1.59
CA LYS A 243 7.83 -15.09 -1.44
C LYS A 243 8.68 -15.27 -2.71
N ARG A 244 8.08 -15.18 -3.89
CA ARG A 244 8.83 -15.22 -5.18
C ARG A 244 9.77 -14.02 -5.33
N ARG A 245 9.35 -12.81 -4.97
CA ARG A 245 10.19 -11.60 -5.01
C ARG A 245 11.37 -11.71 -4.04
N LEU A 246 11.13 -12.18 -2.82
CA LEU A 246 12.18 -12.40 -1.81
C LEU A 246 13.22 -13.43 -2.30
N LYS A 247 12.77 -14.53 -2.93
CA LYS A 247 13.67 -15.50 -3.59
C LYS A 247 14.52 -14.86 -4.69
N ALA A 248 13.92 -14.02 -5.53
CA ALA A 248 14.64 -13.29 -6.58
C ALA A 248 15.65 -12.29 -6.00
N ALA A 249 15.36 -11.72 -4.83
CA ALA A 249 16.27 -10.90 -4.04
C ALA A 249 17.29 -11.75 -3.23
N GLY A 250 17.44 -13.04 -3.51
CA GLY A 250 18.46 -13.90 -2.89
C GLY A 250 18.17 -14.34 -1.45
N ILE A 251 16.98 -14.05 -0.91
CA ILE A 251 16.53 -14.58 0.39
C ILE A 251 16.06 -16.02 0.16
N ARG A 252 16.72 -16.98 0.83
CA ARG A 252 16.46 -18.42 0.67
C ARG A 252 15.48 -18.92 1.73
N PHE A 253 14.58 -19.80 1.33
CA PHE A 253 13.51 -20.38 2.14
C PHE A 253 13.55 -21.93 2.10
N TRP A 254 14.75 -22.51 2.06
CA TRP A 254 14.99 -23.94 1.90
C TRP A 254 16.28 -24.37 2.59
#